data_AF-A0A1C5UY48-F1
#
_entry.id   AF-A0A1C5UY48-F1
#
_cell.length_a   1.000
_cell.length_b   1.000
_cell.length_c   1.000
_cell.angle_alpha   90.00
_cell.angle_beta   90.00
_cell.angle_gamma   90.00
#
_symmetry.space_group_name_H-M   'P 1'
#
loop_
_entity.id
_entity.type
_entity.pdbx_description
1 polymer ?
#
loop_
_entity_poly.entity_id
_entity_poly.type
_entity_poly.pdbx_seq_one_letter_code
_entity_poly.pdbx_strand_id
1 'polypeptide(L)' 'MLKTLDHIKVFEDGTLLVVFLDGTEIECKNEEE' A
#
# COMPACT_ATOMS: atom_id res chain seq x y z
N MET A 1 13.93 7.20 -7.33
CA MET A 1 12.97 8.33 -7.40
C MET A 1 12.05 8.19 -6.20
N LEU A 2 11.97 9.19 -5.33
CA LEU A 2 11.06 9.15 -4.17
C LEU A 2 9.63 9.40 -4.66
N LYS A 3 8.65 8.66 -4.13
CA LYS A 3 7.22 8.86 -4.41
C LYS A 3 6.51 9.41 -3.18
N THR A 4 5.58 10.33 -3.39
CA THR A 4 4.79 10.92 -2.30
C THR A 4 3.58 10.04 -2.02
N LEU A 5 3.48 9.57 -0.78
CA LEU A 5 2.33 8.80 -0.31
C LEU A 5 1.07 9.68 -0.29
N ASP A 6 -0.05 9.15 -0.78
CA ASP A 6 -1.36 9.79 -0.68
C ASP A 6 -2.12 9.24 0.54
N HIS A 7 -2.48 7.96 0.48
CA HIS A 7 -3.18 7.28 1.57
C HIS A 7 -2.87 5.77 1.58
N ILE A 8 -3.24 5.12 2.69
CA ILE A 8 -3.13 3.66 2.86
C ILE A 8 -4.53 3.13 3.15
N LYS A 9 -4.96 2.09 2.42
CA LYS A 9 -6.17 1.32 2.73
C LYS A 9 -5.78 0.07 3.49
N VAL A 10 -6.46 -0.17 4.60
CA VAL A 10 -6.27 -1.36 5.43
C VAL A 10 -7.52 -2.22 5.29
N PHE A 11 -7.33 -3.47 4.88
CA PHE A 11 -8.41 -4.45 4.74
C PHE A 11 -8.50 -5.33 6.00
N GLU A 12 -9.66 -5.91 6.25
CA GLU A 12 -9.92 -6.76 7.44
C GLU A 12 -9.05 -8.02 7.46
N ASP A 13 -8.60 -8.49 6.29
CA ASP A 13 -7.72 -9.63 6.12
C ASP A 13 -6.23 -9.29 6.40
N GLY A 14 -5.94 -8.05 6.79
CA GLY A 14 -4.59 -7.58 7.06
C GLY A 14 -3.82 -7.13 5.82
N THR A 15 -4.43 -7.18 4.63
CA THR A 15 -3.84 -6.61 3.41
C THR A 15 -3.77 -5.08 3.53
N LEU A 16 -2.65 -4.50 3.09
CA LEU A 16 -2.45 -3.06 2.97
C LEU A 16 -2.33 -2.68 1.50
N LEU A 17 -3.12 -1.71 1.05
CA LEU A 17 -2.93 -1.08 -0.26
C LEU A 17 -2.38 0.34 -0.08
N VAL A 18 -1.17 0.54 -0.55
CA VAL A 18 -0.46 1.81 -0.51
C VAL A 18 -0.69 2.55 -1.81
N VAL A 19 -1.32 3.72 -1.74
CA VAL A 19 -1.64 4.56 -2.91
C VAL A 19 -0.75 5.80 -2.90
N PHE A 20 -0.10 6.08 -4.02
CA PHE A 20 0.75 7.26 -4.21
C PHE A 20 0.02 8.32 -5.04
N LEU A 21 0.41 9.60 -4.89
CA LEU A 21 -0.19 10.72 -5.63
C LEU A 21 -0.05 10.61 -7.16
N ASP A 22 0.90 9.81 -7.65
CA ASP A 22 1.08 9.53 -9.08
C ASP A 22 0.13 8.46 -9.63
N GLY A 23 -0.73 7.90 -8.77
CA GLY A 23 -1.67 6.82 -9.10
C GLY A 23 -1.06 5.42 -9.03
N THR A 24 0.19 5.28 -8.60
CA THR A 24 0.77 3.95 -8.32
C THR A 24 0.08 3.31 -7.12
N GLU A 25 -0.22 2.03 -7.22
CA GLU A 25 -0.75 1.22 -6.13
C GLU A 25 0.19 0.05 -5.84
N ILE A 26 0.46 -0.21 -4.56
CA ILE A 26 1.27 -1.34 -4.10
C ILE A 26 0.49 -2.11 -3.04
N GLU A 27 0.32 -3.41 -3.26
CA GLU A 27 -0.24 -4.32 -2.27
C GLU A 27 0.87 -4.86 -1.36
N CYS A 28 0.70 -4.71 -0.06
CA CYS A 28 1.55 -5.30 0.96
C CYS A 28 0.72 -6.30 1.75
N LYS A 29 1.21 -7.54 1.78
CA LYS A 29 0.69 -8.61 2.63
C LYS A 29 1.78 -8.96 3.63
N ASN A 30 1.39 -9.45 4.79
CA ASN A 30 2.36 -10.04 5.69
C ASN A 30 2.92 -11.29 4.99
N GLU A 31 4.20 -11.26 4.59
CA GLU A 31 4.89 -12.49 4.21
C GLU A 31 5.13 -13.23 5.53
N GLU A 32 4.35 -14.28 5.79
CA GLU A 32 4.72 -15.24 6.83
C GLU A 32 6.10 -15.81 6.44
N GLU A 33 7.13 -15.50 7.25
CA GLU A 33 8.47 -16.12 7.14
C GLU A 33 8.42 -17.64 7.26
#